data_AF-A0A955EJX6-F1
#
_entry.id   AF-A0A955EJX6-F1
#
_cell.length_a   1.000
_cell.length_b   1.000
_cell.length_c   1.000
_cell.angle_alpha   90.00
_cell.angle_beta   90.00
_cell.angle_gamma   90.00
#
_symmetry.space_group_name_H-M   'P 1'
#
loop_
_entity.id
_entity.type
_entity.pdbx_description
1 polymer ?
#
loop_
_entity_poly.entity_id
_entity_poly.type
_entity_poly.pdbx_seq_one_letter_code
_entity_poly.pdbx_strand_id
1 'polypeptide(L)'
;MELHLTPPVAWWDMLLRLLTAMLLGALIGWDRERRRRPAGFRTHMTVALGACGFTIVGLMGVNVEGADSAPLDPLRVIAGIIGGVGFLGAGA
;
A
#
# COMPACT_ATOMS: atom_id res chain seq x y z
N MET A 1 19.97 -23.53 -16.66
CA MET A 1 18.88 -23.55 -15.67
C MET A 1 19.20 -22.48 -14.65
N GLU A 2 19.26 -21.23 -15.11
CA GLU A 2 19.50 -20.04 -14.28
C GLU A 2 18.11 -19.63 -13.79
N LEU A 3 17.84 -19.85 -12.51
CA LEU A 3 16.60 -19.43 -11.88
C LEU A 3 16.48 -17.90 -12.00
N HIS A 4 15.47 -17.45 -12.73
CA HIS A 4 15.01 -16.06 -12.83
C HIS A 4 14.52 -15.59 -11.43
N LEU A 5 15.46 -15.33 -10.51
CA LEU A 5 15.22 -14.77 -9.17
C LEU A 5 15.35 -13.24 -9.17
N THR A 6 15.10 -12.59 -10.31
CA THR A 6 14.81 -11.17 -10.31
C THR A 6 13.36 -11.01 -9.92
N PRO A 7 13.03 -10.55 -8.69
CA PRO A 7 11.69 -10.03 -8.47
C PRO A 7 11.42 -8.97 -9.55
N PRO A 8 10.21 -8.88 -10.11
CA PRO A 8 9.87 -7.91 -11.16
C PRO A 8 10.07 -6.44 -10.73
N VAL A 9 10.38 -6.22 -9.45
CA VAL A 9 10.67 -4.95 -8.79
C VAL A 9 11.88 -5.14 -7.88
N ALA A 10 12.92 -4.31 -8.02
CA ALA A 10 14.08 -4.38 -7.15
C ALA A 10 13.71 -4.07 -5.70
N TRP A 11 14.39 -4.68 -4.73
CA TRP A 11 14.19 -4.40 -3.30
C TRP A 11 14.32 -2.91 -2.98
N TRP A 12 15.23 -2.23 -3.68
CA TRP A 12 15.43 -0.80 -3.54
C TRP A 12 14.21 0.01 -4.03
N ASP A 13 13.60 -0.39 -5.15
CA ASP A 13 12.38 0.26 -5.65
C ASP A 13 11.21 0.11 -4.69
N MET A 14 11.09 -1.06 -4.05
CA MET A 14 10.07 -1.28 -3.01
C MET A 14 10.29 -0.37 -1.81
N LEU A 15 11.53 -0.31 -1.31
CA LEU A 15 11.88 0.56 -0.18
C LEU A 15 11.61 2.02 -0.50
N LEU A 16 11.99 2.49 -1.69
CA LEU A 16 11.73 3.86 -2.13
C LEU A 16 10.24 4.16 -2.25
N ARG A 17 9.44 3.23 -2.78
CA ARG A 17 7.97 3.37 -2.86
C ARG A 17 7.33 3.43 -1.47
N LEU A 18 7.74 2.56 -0.54
CA LEU A 18 7.24 2.54 0.83
C LEU A 18 7.61 3.83 1.58
N LEU A 19 8.86 4.29 1.46
CA LEU A 19 9.31 5.54 2.07
C LEU A 19 8.57 6.74 1.49
N THR A 20 8.39 6.80 0.16
CA THR A 20 7.68 7.89 -0.50
C THR A 20 6.20 7.90 -0.08
N ALA A 21 5.54 6.75 -0.05
CA ALA A 21 4.15 6.64 0.43
C ALA A 21 4.01 7.08 1.88
N MET A 22 4.94 6.65 2.75
CA MET A 22 4.99 7.05 4.15
C MET A 22 5.17 8.56 4.30
N LEU A 23 6.11 9.18 3.57
CA LEU A 23 6.38 10.61 3.62
C LEU A 23 5.19 11.44 3.14
N LEU A 24 4.52 11.01 2.07
CA LEU A 24 3.31 11.67 1.57
C LEU A 24 2.16 11.56 2.57
N GLY A 25 1.94 10.37 3.14
CA GLY A 25 0.92 10.17 4.18
C GLY A 25 1.20 10.99 5.44
N ALA A 26 2.47 11.06 5.85
CA ALA A 26 2.95 11.89 6.95
C ALA A 26 2.69 13.38 6.68
N LEU A 27 2.98 13.88 5.49
CA LEU A 27 2.76 15.29 5.13
C LEU A 27 1.27 15.68 5.20
N ILE A 28 0.37 14.83 4.70
CA ILE A 28 -1.08 15.06 4.79
C ILE A 28 -1.54 14.99 6.25
N GLY A 29 -1.09 13.97 6.99
CA GLY A 29 -1.44 13.80 8.40
C GLY A 29 -0.95 14.97 9.27
N TRP A 30 0.19 15.56 8.93
CA TRP A 30 0.73 16.75 9.60
C TRP A 30 -0.18 17.98 9.44
N ASP A 31 -0.64 18.26 8.22
CA ASP A 31 -1.58 19.37 7.98
C ASP A 31 -2.92 19.12 8.70
N ARG A 32 -3.40 17.88 8.72
CA ARG A 32 -4.62 17.50 9.44
C ARG A 32 -4.50 17.65 10.96
N GLU A 33 -3.37 17.24 11.53
CA GLU A 33 -3.12 17.35 12.97
C GLU A 33 -3.03 18.83 13.40
N ARG A 34 -2.39 19.68 12.60
CA ARG A 34 -2.38 21.14 12.82
C ARG A 34 -3.79 21.74 12.81
N ARG A 35 -4.69 21.22 11.98
CA ARG A 35 -6.10 21.62 11.92
C ARG A 35 -6.99 20.95 12.97
N ARG A 36 -6.39 20.27 13.97
CA ARG A 36 -7.08 19.55 15.06
C ARG A 36 -8.10 18.52 14.55
N ARG A 37 -7.80 17.87 13.42
CA ARG A 37 -8.60 16.74 12.93
C ARG A 37 -8.29 15.48 13.75
N PRO A 38 -9.28 14.62 14.01
CA PRO A 38 -9.12 13.40 14.82
C PRO A 38 -8.16 12.38 14.21
N ALA A 39 -8.08 12.28 12.88
CA ALA A 39 -7.03 11.53 12.18
C ALA A 39 -5.83 12.44 11.87
N GLY A 40 -4.72 12.22 12.56
CA GLY A 40 -3.49 13.03 12.48
C GLY A 40 -2.33 12.34 11.77
N PHE A 41 -1.10 12.74 12.12
CA PHE A 41 0.14 12.31 11.47
C PHE A 41 0.34 10.80 11.46
N ARG A 42 0.23 10.16 12.63
CA ARG A 42 0.48 8.71 12.78
C ARG A 42 -0.49 7.88 11.95
N THR A 43 -1.76 8.29 11.89
CA THR A 43 -2.82 7.54 11.20
C THR A 43 -2.60 7.54 9.69
N HIS A 44 -2.36 8.70 9.09
CA HIS A 44 -2.15 8.77 7.63
C HIS A 44 -0.82 8.15 7.20
N MET A 45 0.20 8.21 8.05
CA MET A 45 1.50 7.58 7.79
C MET A 45 1.40 6.04 7.74
N THR A 46 0.72 5.42 8.70
CA THR A 46 0.54 3.95 8.72
C THR A 46 -0.41 3.45 7.63
N VAL A 47 -1.47 4.21 7.33
CA VAL A 47 -2.43 3.90 6.26
C VAL A 47 -1.75 3.94 4.89
N ALA A 48 -0.97 4.97 4.60
CA ALA A 48 -0.25 5.08 3.32
C ALA A 48 0.78 3.97 3.14
N LEU A 49 1.51 3.62 4.21
CA LEU A 49 2.46 2.50 4.20
C LEU A 49 1.75 1.16 3.92
N GLY A 50 0.67 0.88 4.65
CA GLY A 50 -0.12 -0.35 4.48
C GLY A 50 -0.71 -0.47 3.08
N ALA A 51 -1.33 0.61 2.58
CA ALA A 51 -1.88 0.66 1.22
C ALA A 51 -0.81 0.36 0.16
N CYS A 52 0.36 1.01 0.25
CA CYS A 52 1.47 0.76 -0.67
C CYS A 52 1.97 -0.68 -0.61
N GLY A 53 2.18 -1.22 0.61
CA GLY A 53 2.61 -2.60 0.81
C GLY A 53 1.63 -3.63 0.23
N PHE A 54 0.33 -3.47 0.51
CA PHE A 54 -0.69 -4.37 -0.03
C PHE A 54 -0.79 -4.28 -1.55
N THR A 55 -0.67 -3.09 -2.15
CA THR A 55 -0.63 -2.95 -3.61
C THR A 55 0.59 -3.65 -4.22
N ILE A 56 1.78 -3.53 -3.61
CA ILE A 56 2.99 -4.23 -4.07
C ILE A 56 2.78 -5.74 -4.04
N VAL A 57 2.27 -6.29 -2.92
CA VAL A 57 1.97 -7.73 -2.78
C VAL A 57 0.91 -8.18 -3.79
N GLY A 58 -0.15 -7.40 -3.97
CA GLY A 58 -1.21 -7.70 -4.93
C GLY A 58 -0.70 -7.80 -6.38
N LEU A 59 0.22 -6.91 -6.78
CA LEU A 59 0.83 -6.94 -8.11
C LEU A 59 1.84 -8.08 -8.28
N MET A 60 2.54 -8.49 -7.21
CA MET A 60 3.42 -9.67 -7.24
C MET A 60 2.62 -10.97 -7.38
N GLY A 61 1.48 -11.07 -6.70
CA GLY A 61 0.61 -12.26 -6.73
C GLY A 61 0.04 -12.59 -8.12
N VAL A 62 -0.07 -11.61 -9.02
CA VAL A 62 -0.48 -11.81 -10.42
C VAL A 62 0.54 -12.62 -11.22
N ASN A 63 1.82 -12.55 -10.85
CA ASN A 63 2.91 -13.14 -11.62
C ASN A 63 3.31 -14.55 -11.13
N VAL A 64 2.54 -15.15 -10.21
CA VAL A 64 2.79 -16.52 -9.76
C VAL A 64 2.15 -17.49 -10.75
N GLU A 65 2.89 -17.82 -11.81
CA GLU A 65 2.50 -18.88 -12.76
C GLU A 65 2.59 -20.25 -12.07
N GLY A 66 1.51 -21.03 -12.12
CA GLY A 66 1.52 -22.46 -11.75
C GLY A 66 0.82 -22.85 -10.45
N ALA A 67 0.13 -21.94 -9.77
CA ALA A 67 -0.73 -22.30 -8.65
C ALA A 67 -2.16 -22.50 -9.15
N ASP A 68 -2.76 -23.68 -8.91
CA ASP A 68 -4.19 -23.97 -9.12
C ASP A 68 -5.14 -23.07 -8.31
N SER A 69 -4.59 -22.11 -7.56
CA SER A 69 -5.32 -21.04 -6.88
C SER A 69 -5.74 -19.96 -7.86
N ALA A 70 -7.01 -19.53 -7.74
CA ALA A 70 -7.61 -18.46 -8.53
C ALA A 70 -6.66 -17.26 -8.76
N PRO A 71 -6.62 -16.68 -9.97
CA PRO A 71 -5.82 -15.50 -10.26
C PRO A 71 -6.02 -14.42 -9.21
N LEU A 72 -4.94 -13.94 -8.61
CA LEU A 72 -4.99 -12.90 -7.60
C LEU A 72 -5.25 -11.57 -8.31
N ASP A 73 -6.48 -11.09 -8.29
CA ASP A 73 -6.89 -9.84 -8.96
C ASP A 73 -6.46 -8.60 -8.14
N PRO A 74 -5.52 -7.76 -8.64
CA PRO A 74 -5.08 -6.55 -7.96
C PRO A 74 -6.21 -5.56 -7.71
N LEU A 75 -7.25 -5.55 -8.55
CA LEU A 75 -8.39 -4.66 -8.38
C LEU A 75 -9.14 -4.97 -7.09
N ARG A 76 -9.18 -6.24 -6.66
CA ARG A 76 -9.80 -6.63 -5.37
C ARG A 76 -9.01 -6.11 -4.18
N VAL A 77 -7.68 -6.13 -4.27
CA VAL A 77 -6.80 -5.55 -3.24
C VAL A 77 -7.01 -4.04 -3.16
N ILE A 78 -7.04 -3.36 -4.31
CA ILE A 78 -7.29 -1.92 -4.39
C ILE A 78 -8.68 -1.58 -3.83
N ALA A 79 -9.71 -2.35 -4.18
CA ALA A 79 -11.07 -2.16 -3.66
C ALA A 79 -11.13 -2.29 -2.13
N GLY A 80 -10.42 -3.27 -1.55
CA GLY A 80 -10.30 -3.43 -0.10
C GLY A 80 -9.60 -2.25 0.58
N ILE A 81 -8.52 -1.75 -0.02
CA ILE A 81 -7.81 -0.55 0.47
C ILE A 81 -8.74 0.67 0.44
N ILE A 82 -9.44 0.91 -0.67
CA ILE A 82 -10.39 2.03 -0.81
C ILE A 82 -11.49 1.93 0.25
N GLY A 83 -12.05 0.73 0.47
CA GLY A 83 -13.06 0.49 1.50
C GLY A 83 -12.55 0.80 2.90
N GLY A 84 -11.35 0.34 3.25
CA GLY A 84 -10.72 0.60 4.56
C GLY A 84 -10.41 2.08 4.78
N VAL A 85 -9.83 2.75 3.78
CA VAL A 85 -9.55 4.20 3.83
C VAL A 85 -10.85 5.01 3.92
N GLY A 86 -11.90 4.61 3.20
CA GLY A 86 -13.22 5.22 3.27
C GLY A 86 -13.85 5.13 4.67
N PHE A 87 -13.72 3.96 5.33
CA PHE A 87 -14.18 3.79 6.71
C PHE A 87 -13.43 4.69 7.69
N LEU A 88 -12.11 4.83 7.54
CA LEU A 88 -11.31 5.78 8.34
C LEU A 88 -11.77 7.23 8.13
N GLY A 89 -12.13 7.59 6.89
CA GLY A 89 -12.64 8.92 6.54
C GLY A 89 -14.03 9.22 7.10
N ALA A 90 -14.90 8.20 7.23
CA ALA A 90 -16.25 8.36 7.77
C ALA A 90 -16.26 8.73 9.27
N GLY A 91 -15.17 8.47 9.99
CA GLY A 91 -14.98 8.83 11.40
C GLY A 91 -14.02 10.00 11.66
N ALA A 92 -13.55 10.71 10.62
CA ALA A 92 -12.42 11.67 10.70
C ALA A 92 -12.75 13.15 10.42
#